data_AF-A0AAD0HSY1-F1
#
_entry.id   AF-A0AAD0HSY1-F1
#
_cell.length_a   1.000
_cell.length_b   1.000
_cell.length_c   1.000
_cell.angle_alpha   90.00
_cell.angle_beta   90.00
_cell.angle_gamma   90.00
#
_symmetry.space_group_name_H-M   'P 1'
#
loop_
_entity.id
_entity.type
_entity.pdbx_description
1 polymer ?
#
loop_
_entity_poly.entity_id
_entity_poly.type
_entity_poly.pdbx_seq_one_letter_code
_entity_poly.pdbx_strand_id
1 'polypeptide(L)'
;MKKIFVILLVLFSVTVSAKTPTKKVTVKVYNSKEYSIILDKFLTRAEKYLETGDKKSLLDDYIKNIESSRVMKKALEDNYDKDKEAFSLVEVALFMKSSYSEGEDAKKLTDEDYKEMQEKFVKTKKYKQLEDYATIQTTTDVK
;
A
#
# COMPACT_ATOMS: atom_id res chain seq x y z
N MET A 1 3.99 53.26 64.89
CA MET A 1 2.57 52.92 64.60
C MET A 1 2.50 52.29 63.21
N LYS A 2 1.92 51.07 63.11
CA LYS A 2 1.12 50.50 62.00
C LYS A 2 1.53 50.90 60.55
N LYS A 3 1.75 49.98 59.61
CA LYS A 3 0.84 48.89 59.22
C LYS A 3 1.61 47.77 58.51
N ILE A 4 1.40 46.54 58.99
CA ILE A 4 1.62 45.30 58.24
C ILE A 4 0.47 45.19 57.23
N PHE A 5 0.77 44.93 55.96
CA PHE A 5 -0.22 44.43 55.01
C PHE A 5 0.32 43.20 54.29
N VAL A 6 -0.51 42.17 54.32
CA VAL A 6 -0.26 40.75 54.08
C VAL A 6 -0.08 40.48 52.59
N ILE A 7 0.97 39.75 52.25
CA ILE A 7 1.20 39.20 50.90
C ILE A 7 0.27 38.00 50.72
N LEU A 8 -0.79 38.15 49.93
CA LEU A 8 -1.64 37.03 49.50
C LEU A 8 -1.08 36.48 48.18
N LEU A 9 -0.34 35.38 48.29
CA LEU A 9 0.31 34.69 47.18
C LEU A 9 -0.72 33.79 46.48
N VAL A 10 -1.45 34.34 45.51
CA VAL A 10 -2.35 33.54 44.67
C VAL A 10 -1.51 32.90 43.56
N LEU A 11 -1.15 31.64 43.76
CA LEU A 11 -0.57 30.78 42.73
C LEU A 11 -1.62 30.53 41.64
N PHE A 12 -1.69 31.41 40.64
CA PHE A 12 -2.28 31.07 39.36
C PHE A 12 -1.32 30.11 38.64
N SER A 13 -1.56 28.82 38.82
CA SER A 13 -0.98 27.78 37.98
C SER A 13 -1.57 27.91 36.57
N VAL A 14 -1.07 28.86 35.77
CA VAL A 14 -1.23 28.82 34.32
C VAL A 14 -0.44 27.62 33.84
N THR A 15 -1.10 26.46 33.75
CA THR A 15 -0.62 25.37 32.92
C THR A 15 -0.76 25.83 31.48
N VAL A 16 0.27 26.52 30.97
CA VAL A 16 0.49 26.60 29.54
C VAL A 16 0.73 25.16 29.11
N SER A 17 -0.35 24.53 28.62
CA SER A 17 -0.27 23.24 27.95
C SER A 17 0.75 23.40 26.83
N ALA A 18 1.93 22.82 27.04
CA ALA A 18 2.96 22.74 26.02
C ALA A 18 2.32 22.00 24.84
N LYS A 19 1.95 22.75 23.80
CA LYS A 19 1.42 22.21 22.57
C LYS A 19 2.47 21.24 22.05
N THR A 20 2.18 19.95 22.20
CA THR A 20 3.09 18.88 21.81
C THR A 20 3.41 19.12 20.34
N PRO A 21 4.69 19.28 19.94
CA PRO A 21 5.00 19.50 18.54
C PRO A 21 4.50 18.26 17.79
N THR A 22 3.45 18.43 16.99
CA THR A 22 2.98 17.40 16.08
C THR A 22 4.12 17.15 15.12
N LYS A 23 4.82 16.03 15.35
CA LYS A 23 5.95 15.58 14.52
C LYS A 23 5.44 15.56 13.08
N LYS A 24 5.93 16.48 12.23
CA LYS A 24 5.62 16.45 10.80
C LYS A 24 6.03 15.07 10.29
N VAL A 25 5.06 14.21 10.02
CA VAL A 25 5.30 12.90 9.42
C VAL A 25 5.81 13.19 8.03
N THR A 26 7.13 13.13 7.86
CA THR A 26 7.73 13.25 6.54
C THR A 26 7.49 11.93 5.85
N VAL A 27 6.52 11.90 4.94
CA VAL A 27 6.20 10.69 4.21
C VAL A 27 7.31 10.45 3.19
N LYS A 28 8.01 9.32 3.33
CA LYS A 28 9.13 8.94 2.46
C LYS A 28 8.64 8.78 1.02
N VAL A 29 9.43 9.29 0.06
CA VAL A 29 9.24 9.09 -1.39
C VAL A 29 10.47 8.37 -1.91
N TYR A 30 10.28 7.19 -2.50
CA TYR A 30 11.38 6.30 -2.90
C TYR A 30 11.95 6.66 -4.27
N ASN A 31 13.29 6.64 -4.36
CA ASN A 31 14.02 6.73 -5.63
C ASN A 31 14.13 5.35 -6.32
N SER A 32 14.75 5.31 -7.50
CA SER A 32 14.81 4.10 -8.35
C SER A 32 15.47 2.91 -7.65
N LYS A 33 16.58 3.14 -6.93
CA LYS A 33 17.30 2.06 -6.23
C LYS A 33 16.50 1.52 -5.05
N GLU A 34 15.90 2.41 -4.27
CA GLU A 34 15.09 2.01 -3.12
C GLU A 34 13.83 1.26 -3.55
N TYR A 35 13.18 1.71 -4.64
CA TYR A 35 11.99 1.04 -5.15
C TYR A 35 12.29 -0.35 -5.72
N SER A 36 13.42 -0.53 -6.43
CA SER A 36 13.85 -1.87 -6.84
C SER A 36 13.96 -2.82 -5.65
N ILE A 37 14.56 -2.39 -4.54
CA ILE A 37 14.71 -3.23 -3.34
C ILE A 37 13.34 -3.61 -2.76
N ILE A 38 12.36 -2.71 -2.80
CA ILE A 38 11.00 -3.00 -2.35
C ILE A 38 10.36 -4.06 -3.24
N LEU A 39 10.49 -3.93 -4.57
CA LEU A 39 10.00 -4.90 -5.54
C LEU A 39 10.67 -6.27 -5.36
N ASP A 40 12.00 -6.31 -5.24
CA ASP A 40 12.76 -7.56 -5.05
C ASP A 40 12.29 -8.30 -3.79
N LYS A 41 12.10 -7.56 -2.70
CA LYS A 41 11.58 -8.12 -1.45
C LYS A 41 10.15 -8.62 -1.56
N PHE A 42 9.31 -7.93 -2.33
CA PHE A 42 7.94 -8.38 -2.59
C PHE A 42 7.96 -9.68 -3.41
N LEU A 43 8.67 -9.71 -4.54
CA LEU A 43 8.74 -10.89 -5.42
C LEU A 43 9.29 -12.12 -4.67
N THR A 44 10.33 -11.93 -3.84
CA THR A 44 10.87 -13.00 -2.99
C THR A 44 9.81 -13.57 -2.03
N ARG A 45 8.96 -12.73 -1.44
CA ARG A 45 7.86 -13.21 -0.58
C ARG A 45 6.72 -13.80 -1.38
N ALA A 46 6.45 -13.25 -2.57
CA ALA A 46 5.42 -13.70 -3.47
C ALA A 46 5.63 -15.17 -3.87
N GLU A 47 6.85 -15.57 -4.19
CA GLU A 47 7.19 -16.98 -4.47
C GLU A 47 6.65 -17.93 -3.40
N LYS A 48 6.84 -17.59 -2.12
CA LYS A 48 6.35 -18.39 -1.00
C LYS A 48 4.83 -18.41 -0.91
N TYR A 49 4.17 -17.26 -1.09
CA TYR A 49 2.71 -17.19 -1.09
C TYR A 49 2.10 -18.01 -2.22
N LEU A 50 2.75 -18.02 -3.39
CA LEU A 50 2.32 -18.79 -4.55
C LEU A 50 2.53 -20.30 -4.35
N GLU A 51 3.63 -20.71 -3.72
CA GLU A 51 3.87 -22.11 -3.37
C GLU A 51 2.80 -22.67 -2.42
N THR A 52 2.45 -21.94 -1.36
CA THR A 52 1.44 -22.38 -0.39
C THR A 52 -0.01 -22.11 -0.83
N GLY A 53 -0.19 -21.25 -1.84
CA GLY A 53 -1.50 -20.81 -2.30
C GLY A 53 -2.14 -19.73 -1.41
N ASP A 54 -1.36 -19.05 -0.56
CA ASP A 54 -1.83 -17.96 0.32
C ASP A 54 -2.01 -16.65 -0.45
N LYS A 55 -3.04 -16.63 -1.31
CA LYS A 55 -3.38 -15.51 -2.20
C LYS A 55 -3.83 -14.27 -1.43
N LYS A 56 -4.37 -14.42 -0.22
CA LYS A 56 -4.76 -13.31 0.66
C LYS A 56 -3.54 -12.53 1.12
N SER A 57 -2.52 -13.22 1.64
CA SER A 57 -1.27 -12.58 2.05
C SER A 57 -0.52 -11.98 0.87
N LEU A 58 -0.55 -12.63 -0.30
CA LEU A 58 0.02 -12.08 -1.53
C LEU A 58 -0.58 -10.69 -1.87
N LEU A 59 -1.91 -10.60 -1.89
CA LEU A 59 -2.61 -9.35 -2.18
C LEU A 59 -2.35 -8.28 -1.10
N ASP A 60 -2.39 -8.66 0.17
CA ASP A 60 -2.15 -7.72 1.27
C ASP A 60 -0.72 -7.18 1.27
N ASP A 61 0.27 -8.03 0.98
CA ASP A 61 1.66 -7.62 0.87
C ASP A 61 1.90 -6.72 -0.34
N TYR A 62 1.26 -7.01 -1.48
CA TYR A 62 1.28 -6.15 -2.66
C TYR A 62 0.70 -4.76 -2.33
N ILE A 63 -0.50 -4.71 -1.74
CA ILE A 63 -1.15 -3.43 -1.40
C ILE A 63 -0.28 -2.62 -0.44
N LYS A 64 0.24 -3.28 0.59
CA LYS A 64 1.05 -2.64 1.62
C LYS A 64 2.37 -2.11 1.07
N ASN A 65 3.09 -2.87 0.27
CA ASN A 65 4.48 -2.52 -0.08
C ASN A 65 4.61 -1.86 -1.45
N ILE A 66 3.73 -2.18 -2.39
CA ILE A 66 3.79 -1.67 -3.77
C ILE A 66 2.79 -0.55 -3.94
N GLU A 67 1.49 -0.83 -3.82
CA GLU A 67 0.42 0.14 -4.11
C GLU A 67 0.43 1.35 -3.16
N SER A 68 0.74 1.14 -1.88
CA SER A 68 0.80 2.24 -0.90
C SER A 68 2.10 3.05 -0.95
N SER A 69 3.12 2.57 -1.68
CA SER A 69 4.42 3.24 -1.76
C SER A 69 4.33 4.54 -2.56
N ARG A 70 4.94 5.60 -2.01
CA ARG A 70 5.14 6.85 -2.75
C ARG A 70 6.47 6.76 -3.49
N VAL A 71 6.41 6.79 -4.81
CA VAL A 71 7.55 6.54 -5.68
C VAL A 71 7.74 7.73 -6.62
N MET A 72 8.99 8.10 -6.89
CA MET A 72 9.28 9.13 -7.90
C MET A 72 8.90 8.63 -9.29
N LYS A 73 8.46 9.52 -10.19
CA LYS A 73 8.14 9.14 -11.58
C LYS A 73 9.27 8.37 -12.26
N LYS A 74 10.50 8.89 -12.17
CA LYS A 74 11.70 8.22 -12.70
C LYS A 74 11.91 6.82 -12.11
N ALA A 75 11.57 6.60 -10.85
CA ALA A 75 11.70 5.31 -10.20
C ALA A 75 10.68 4.28 -10.72
N LEU A 76 9.49 4.72 -11.14
CA LEU A 76 8.53 3.87 -11.86
C LEU A 76 9.03 3.53 -13.26
N GLU A 77 9.58 4.51 -13.99
CA GLU A 77 10.15 4.30 -15.34
C GLU A 77 11.35 3.35 -15.31
N ASP A 78 12.31 3.59 -14.42
CA ASP A 78 13.54 2.79 -14.30
C ASP A 78 13.26 1.33 -13.86
N ASN A 79 12.10 1.06 -13.23
CA ASN A 79 11.73 -0.26 -12.72
C ASN A 79 10.48 -0.83 -13.42
N TYR A 80 10.09 -0.31 -14.58
CA TYR A 80 8.82 -0.61 -15.23
C TYR A 80 8.55 -2.11 -15.38
N ASP A 81 9.51 -2.88 -15.92
CA ASP A 81 9.32 -4.31 -16.19
C ASP A 81 9.08 -5.11 -14.90
N LYS A 82 9.84 -4.82 -13.84
CA LYS A 82 9.74 -5.51 -12.54
C LYS A 82 8.46 -5.12 -11.79
N ASP A 83 8.09 -3.85 -11.87
CA ASP A 83 6.84 -3.35 -11.30
C ASP A 83 5.61 -3.95 -12.01
N LYS A 84 5.68 -4.12 -13.34
CA LYS A 84 4.68 -4.83 -14.14
C LYS A 84 4.62 -6.31 -13.79
N GLU A 85 5.76 -6.97 -13.63
CA GLU A 85 5.83 -8.37 -13.20
C GLU A 85 5.13 -8.58 -11.85
N ALA A 86 5.43 -7.73 -10.86
CA ALA A 86 4.78 -7.77 -9.55
C ALA A 86 3.25 -7.61 -9.65
N PHE A 87 2.76 -6.71 -10.51
CA PHE A 87 1.33 -6.54 -10.75
C PHE A 87 0.70 -7.77 -11.42
N SER A 88 1.28 -8.23 -12.54
CA SER A 88 0.75 -9.35 -13.32
C SER A 88 0.73 -10.65 -12.52
N LEU A 89 1.71 -10.87 -11.65
CA LEU A 89 1.76 -12.03 -10.76
C LEU A 89 0.55 -12.06 -9.82
N VAL A 90 0.19 -10.92 -9.21
CA VAL A 90 -0.98 -10.81 -8.33
C VAL A 90 -2.26 -10.96 -9.14
N GLU A 91 -2.36 -10.31 -10.29
CA GLU A 91 -3.52 -10.40 -11.19
C GLU A 91 -3.81 -11.85 -11.59
N VAL A 92 -2.80 -12.57 -12.08
CA VAL A 92 -2.94 -13.98 -12.46
C VAL A 92 -3.37 -14.84 -11.28
N ALA A 93 -2.75 -14.66 -10.10
CA ALA A 93 -3.10 -15.45 -8.93
C ALA A 93 -4.57 -15.27 -8.52
N LEU A 94 -5.13 -14.07 -8.68
CA LEU A 94 -6.49 -13.73 -8.25
C LEU A 94 -7.56 -14.02 -9.31
N PHE A 95 -7.29 -13.77 -10.60
CA PHE A 95 -8.29 -13.92 -11.67
C PHE A 95 -8.25 -15.29 -12.35
N MET A 96 -7.11 -15.99 -12.31
CA MET A 96 -7.02 -17.38 -12.75
C MET A 96 -7.06 -18.29 -11.53
N LYS A 97 -8.27 -18.69 -11.09
CA LYS A 97 -8.46 -19.49 -9.87
C LYS A 97 -7.61 -20.77 -9.83
N SER A 98 -7.41 -21.41 -10.99
CA SER A 98 -6.58 -22.62 -11.14
C SER A 98 -5.08 -22.37 -10.98
N SER A 99 -4.61 -21.13 -11.12
CA SER A 99 -3.21 -20.81 -10.89
C SER A 99 -2.91 -20.93 -9.40
N TYR A 100 -1.85 -21.66 -9.05
CA TYR A 100 -1.40 -21.83 -7.66
C TYR A 100 -2.47 -22.44 -6.74
N SER A 101 -3.32 -23.32 -7.28
CA SER A 101 -4.44 -23.94 -6.55
C SER A 101 -4.06 -25.15 -5.71
N GLU A 102 -2.89 -25.74 -5.94
CA GLU A 102 -2.49 -27.01 -5.31
C GLU A 102 -2.05 -26.86 -3.85
N GLY A 103 -1.67 -25.64 -3.45
CA GLY A 103 -1.23 -25.33 -2.10
C GLY A 103 -2.34 -25.49 -1.06
N GLU A 104 -1.95 -25.83 0.18
CA GLU A 104 -2.90 -26.08 1.27
C GLU A 104 -3.78 -24.86 1.58
N ASP A 105 -3.25 -23.64 1.45
CA ASP A 105 -4.01 -22.42 1.72
C ASP A 105 -4.96 -22.09 0.57
N ALA A 106 -4.57 -22.38 -0.68
CA ALA A 106 -5.46 -22.17 -1.82
C ALA A 106 -6.71 -23.06 -1.76
N LYS A 107 -6.58 -24.29 -1.26
CA LYS A 107 -7.72 -25.23 -1.08
C LYS A 107 -8.76 -24.75 -0.06
N LYS A 108 -8.40 -23.80 0.81
CA LYS A 108 -9.30 -23.20 1.80
C LYS A 108 -10.08 -22.00 1.26
N LEU A 109 -9.69 -21.48 0.09
CA LEU A 109 -10.33 -20.29 -0.49
C LEU A 109 -11.68 -20.66 -1.12
N THR A 110 -12.69 -19.91 -0.73
CA THR A 110 -14.04 -19.99 -1.28
C THR A 110 -14.23 -19.02 -2.44
N ASP A 111 -15.33 -19.17 -3.18
CA ASP A 111 -15.67 -18.22 -4.24
C ASP A 111 -15.88 -16.79 -3.71
N GLU A 112 -16.41 -16.64 -2.51
CA GLU A 112 -16.59 -15.33 -1.86
C GLU A 112 -15.23 -14.69 -1.51
N ASP A 113 -14.26 -15.49 -1.06
CA ASP A 113 -12.90 -15.00 -0.81
C ASP A 113 -12.26 -14.46 -2.09
N TYR A 114 -12.42 -15.18 -3.21
CA TYR A 114 -11.92 -14.69 -4.51
C TYR A 114 -12.58 -13.40 -4.92
N LYS A 115 -13.90 -13.29 -4.75
CA LYS A 115 -14.63 -12.06 -5.07
C LYS A 115 -14.13 -10.89 -4.23
N GLU A 116 -13.97 -11.05 -2.92
CA GLU A 116 -13.45 -10.00 -2.05
C GLU A 116 -12.03 -9.57 -2.46
N MET A 117 -11.14 -10.53 -2.73
CA MET A 117 -9.77 -10.24 -3.17
C MET A 117 -9.73 -9.51 -4.52
N GLN A 118 -10.52 -9.96 -5.50
CA GLN A 118 -10.63 -9.31 -6.81
C GLN A 118 -11.19 -7.89 -6.66
N GLU A 119 -12.26 -7.69 -5.90
CA GLU A 119 -12.83 -6.37 -5.62
C GLU A 119 -11.83 -5.42 -4.96
N LYS A 120 -10.98 -5.94 -4.07
CA LYS A 120 -9.91 -5.17 -3.43
C LYS A 120 -8.81 -4.81 -4.43
N PHE A 121 -8.44 -5.73 -5.31
CA PHE A 121 -7.40 -5.52 -6.32
C PHE A 121 -7.81 -4.52 -7.41
N VAL A 122 -9.03 -4.59 -7.95
CA VAL A 122 -9.51 -3.65 -8.98
C VAL A 122 -9.62 -2.21 -8.48
N LYS A 123 -9.70 -2.03 -7.14
CA LYS A 123 -9.73 -0.70 -6.51
C LYS A 123 -8.34 -0.04 -6.39
N THR A 124 -7.25 -0.78 -6.65
CA THR A 124 -5.89 -0.25 -6.62
C THR A 124 -5.67 0.80 -7.70
N LYS A 125 -4.81 1.79 -7.45
CA LYS A 125 -4.53 2.87 -8.42
C LYS A 125 -3.93 2.30 -9.70
N LYS A 126 -3.03 1.30 -9.59
CA LYS A 126 -2.40 0.70 -10.76
C LYS A 126 -3.41 0.02 -11.68
N TYR A 127 -4.37 -0.73 -11.12
CA TYR A 127 -5.43 -1.36 -11.93
C TYR A 127 -6.27 -0.30 -12.66
N LYS A 128 -6.73 0.73 -11.94
CA LYS A 128 -7.50 1.84 -12.53
C LYS A 128 -6.77 2.57 -13.65
N GLN A 129 -5.47 2.82 -13.48
CA GLN A 129 -4.65 3.43 -14.52
C GLN A 129 -4.58 2.60 -15.81
N LEU A 130 -4.55 1.27 -15.68
CA LEU A 130 -4.57 0.36 -16.83
C LEU A 130 -5.97 0.29 -17.48
N GLU A 131 -7.03 0.27 -16.68
CA GLU A 131 -8.42 0.33 -17.16
C GLU A 131 -8.71 1.62 -17.93
N ASP A 132 -8.26 2.77 -17.40
CA ASP A 132 -8.36 4.07 -18.07
C ASP A 132 -7.64 4.04 -19.43
N TYR A 133 -6.45 3.43 -19.49
CA TYR A 133 -5.69 3.30 -20.74
C TYR A 133 -6.40 2.39 -21.76
N ALA A 134 -6.95 1.25 -21.32
CA ALA A 134 -7.73 0.35 -22.18
C ALA A 134 -9.01 1.03 -22.71
N THR A 135 -9.67 1.83 -21.88
CA THR A 135 -10.84 2.63 -22.26
C THR A 135 -10.49 3.68 -23.32
N ILE A 136 -9.34 4.34 -23.21
CA ILE A 136 -8.87 5.30 -24.23
C ILE A 136 -8.62 4.59 -25.57
N GLN A 137 -7.94 3.43 -25.57
CA GLN A 137 -7.68 2.67 -26.80
C GLN A 137 -8.99 2.22 -27.49
N THR A 138 -9.93 1.69 -26.72
CA THR A 138 -11.22 1.22 -27.27
C THR A 138 -12.12 2.35 -27.80
N THR A 139 -11.99 3.56 -27.25
CA THR A 139 -12.78 4.74 -27.69
C THR A 139 -12.14 5.49 -28.87
N THR A 140 -10.88 5.22 -29.21
CA THR A 140 -10.21 5.80 -30.38
C THR A 140 -10.36 4.97 -31.66
N ASP A 141 -10.85 3.73 -31.55
CA ASP A 141 -11.05 2.80 -32.67
C ASP A 141 -12.51 2.70 -33.18
N VAL A 142 -13.40 3.63 -32.80
CA VAL A 142 -14.73 3.75 -33.42
C VAL A 142 -14.70 4.83 -34.51
N LYS A 143 -14.47 4.40 -35.75
CA LYS A 143 -14.73 5.18 -36.97
C LYS A 143 -16.16 4.99 -37.45
#